data_AF-A0A183P6W6-F1
#
_entry.id   AF-A0A183P6W6-F1
#
_cell.length_a   1.000
_cell.length_b   1.000
_cell.length_c   1.000
_cell.angle_alpha   90.00
_cell.angle_beta   90.00
_cell.angle_gamma   90.00
#
_symmetry.space_group_name_H-M   'P 1'
#
loop_
_entity.id
_entity.type
_entity.pdbx_description
1 polymer ?
#
loop_
_entity_poly.entity_id
_entity_poly.type
_entity_poly.pdbx_seq_one_letter_code
_entity_poly.pdbx_strand_id
1 'polypeptide(L)'
;MSCLGLAVFSRPLLHSNSNNYYISGDLVVWNRTNENDHLLASIGSMQSGHKDCINQINWIPDSLESNLQNLTSEKISRYTTTYKLLSSGSDGRIVCWRIDLCHLGNVNCVKIFQIRHKDQSPLPISNHFNSLKKCSLFRSDLSETINSDRAVNITCISLAKNDPEKFVIGTETGGLLICQINSVNWNETYKESLEEHLQSPVKFSLAHQDGPIYSVDWSKFYPNLIIACGFNHCIQV
;
A
#
# COMPACT_ATOMS: atom_id res chain seq x y z
N MET A 1 -18.42 -7.47 -20.23
CA MET A 1 -18.05 -6.92 -18.91
C MET A 1 -18.08 -8.07 -17.92
N SER A 2 -16.92 -8.62 -17.57
CA SER A 2 -16.79 -9.60 -16.50
C SER A 2 -16.90 -8.88 -15.15
N CYS A 3 -17.89 -9.23 -14.34
CA CYS A 3 -18.07 -8.67 -13.01
C CYS A 3 -17.10 -9.37 -12.04
N LEU A 4 -15.91 -8.83 -11.88
CA LEU A 4 -14.95 -9.29 -10.87
C LEU A 4 -15.36 -8.76 -9.50
N GLY A 5 -15.36 -9.63 -8.48
CA GLY A 5 -15.53 -9.26 -7.09
C GLY A 5 -14.25 -9.55 -6.33
N LEU A 6 -13.63 -8.54 -5.74
CA LEU A 6 -12.50 -8.75 -4.84
C LEU A 6 -13.02 -8.77 -3.40
N ALA A 7 -12.62 -9.77 -2.63
CA ALA A 7 -12.92 -9.84 -1.21
C ALA A 7 -11.62 -10.08 -0.44
N VAL A 8 -11.32 -9.16 0.46
CA VAL A 8 -10.09 -9.17 1.26
C VAL A 8 -10.46 -9.76 2.60
N PHE A 9 -9.73 -10.78 3.04
CA PHE A 9 -9.99 -11.42 4.32
C PHE A 9 -8.72 -11.39 5.16
N SER A 10 -8.83 -10.76 6.33
CA SER A 10 -7.86 -11.01 7.39
C SER A 10 -8.24 -12.33 8.05
N ARG A 11 -7.42 -13.37 7.88
CA ARG A 11 -7.69 -14.69 8.45
C ARG A 11 -6.87 -14.86 9.74
N PRO A 12 -7.51 -15.14 10.89
CA PRO A 12 -6.77 -15.61 12.05
C PRO A 12 -6.21 -17.00 11.75
N LEU A 13 -4.88 -17.13 11.72
CA LEU A 13 -4.20 -18.42 11.60
C LEU A 13 -4.03 -19.01 13.01
N LEU A 14 -4.61 -20.18 13.22
CA LEU A 14 -4.33 -21.04 14.38
C LEU A 14 -3.08 -21.87 14.07
N HIS A 15 -2.00 -21.68 14.84
CA HIS A 15 -0.83 -22.56 14.74
C HIS A 15 -1.00 -23.74 15.70
N SER A 16 -0.93 -24.98 15.20
CA SER A 16 -1.34 -26.18 15.94
C SER A 16 -0.49 -26.53 17.17
N ASN A 17 0.64 -25.84 17.40
CA ASN A 17 1.58 -26.13 18.48
C ASN A 17 1.81 -24.98 19.45
N SER A 18 1.16 -23.83 19.27
CA SER A 18 1.22 -22.70 20.20
C SER A 18 -0.13 -22.02 20.22
N ASN A 19 -0.71 -21.81 21.41
CA ASN A 19 -2.00 -21.11 21.62
C ASN A 19 -1.96 -19.62 21.26
N ASN A 20 -1.10 -19.21 20.33
CA ASN A 20 -0.97 -17.84 19.85
C ASN A 20 -1.72 -17.71 18.54
N TYR A 21 -2.72 -16.83 18.54
CA TYR A 21 -3.47 -16.44 17.35
C TYR A 21 -2.70 -15.31 16.66
N TYR A 22 -2.36 -15.49 15.39
CA TYR A 22 -1.84 -14.40 14.55
C TYR A 22 -2.82 -14.12 13.43
N ILE A 23 -3.14 -12.85 13.19
CA ILE A 23 -3.97 -12.45 12.07
C ILE A 23 -3.06 -12.27 10.86
N SER A 24 -3.41 -12.97 9.79
CA SER A 24 -2.65 -12.96 8.55
C SER A 24 -3.47 -12.27 7.46
N GLY A 25 -2.81 -11.41 6.70
CA GLY A 25 -3.40 -10.71 5.57
C GLY A 25 -3.37 -11.57 4.31
N ASP A 26 -4.49 -12.23 4.01
CA ASP A 26 -4.63 -13.03 2.80
C ASP A 26 -5.43 -12.26 1.74
N LEU A 27 -4.93 -12.27 0.50
CA LEU A 27 -5.60 -11.65 -0.64
C LEU A 27 -6.34 -12.73 -1.45
N VAL A 28 -7.65 -12.52 -1.66
CA VAL A 28 -8.49 -13.47 -2.39
C VAL A 28 -9.27 -12.77 -3.49
N VAL A 29 -9.21 -13.32 -4.70
CA VAL A 29 -9.84 -12.77 -5.91
C VAL A 29 -10.95 -13.69 -6.35
N TRP A 30 -12.14 -13.14 -6.60
CA TRP A 30 -13.31 -13.93 -6.98
C TRP A 30 -13.92 -13.45 -8.30
N ASN A 31 -14.32 -14.39 -9.15
CA ASN A 31 -15.12 -14.12 -10.33
C ASN A 31 -16.60 -14.29 -9.99
N ARG A 32 -17.39 -13.20 -10.05
CA ARG A 32 -18.81 -13.27 -9.75
C ARG A 32 -19.66 -13.75 -10.93
N THR A 33 -19.07 -14.08 -12.07
CA THR A 33 -19.84 -14.45 -13.28
C THR A 33 -20.27 -15.91 -13.35
N ASN A 34 -19.73 -16.81 -12.51
CA ASN A 34 -19.92 -18.26 -12.65
C ASN A 34 -20.44 -18.90 -11.35
N GLU A 35 -21.61 -19.54 -11.36
CA GLU A 35 -22.36 -19.90 -10.13
C GLU A 35 -21.74 -21.01 -9.25
N ASN A 36 -20.82 -21.82 -9.79
CA ASN A 36 -20.38 -23.07 -9.14
C ASN A 36 -18.94 -23.07 -8.61
N ASP A 37 -18.11 -22.11 -9.03
CA ASP A 37 -16.82 -21.83 -8.41
C ASP A 37 -16.38 -20.41 -8.76
N HIS A 38 -16.20 -19.61 -7.73
CA HIS A 38 -15.93 -18.18 -7.84
C HIS A 38 -14.47 -17.86 -7.53
N LEU A 39 -13.67 -18.76 -6.97
CA LEU A 39 -12.31 -18.41 -6.54
C LEU A 39 -11.35 -18.39 -7.74
N LEU A 40 -10.84 -17.21 -8.08
CA LEU A 40 -9.83 -17.07 -9.14
C LEU A 40 -8.41 -17.27 -8.60
N ALA A 41 -8.13 -16.75 -7.41
CA ALA A 41 -6.85 -16.94 -6.76
C ALA A 41 -6.88 -16.55 -5.29
N SER A 42 -5.95 -17.15 -4.54
CA SER A 42 -5.69 -16.85 -3.14
C SER A 42 -4.19 -16.77 -2.95
N ILE A 43 -3.70 -15.65 -2.42
CA ILE A 43 -2.34 -15.53 -1.90
C ILE A 43 -2.42 -15.40 -0.40
N GLY A 44 -1.79 -16.35 0.29
CA GLY A 44 -1.60 -16.28 1.72
C GLY A 44 -0.24 -15.73 2.12
N SER A 45 -0.12 -15.32 3.37
CA SER A 45 1.09 -14.72 3.97
C SER A 45 2.38 -15.56 3.89
N MET A 46 2.30 -16.84 3.54
CA MET A 46 3.46 -17.75 3.52
C MET A 46 4.39 -17.59 2.31
N GLN A 47 3.95 -16.90 1.24
CA GLN A 47 4.79 -16.61 0.07
C GLN A 47 4.56 -15.18 -0.39
N SER A 48 5.50 -14.28 -0.09
CA SER A 48 5.56 -12.91 -0.61
C SER A 48 4.26 -12.09 -0.46
N GLY A 49 4.10 -11.39 0.66
CA GLY A 49 2.92 -10.55 0.90
C GLY A 49 2.94 -9.78 2.21
N HIS A 50 1.76 -9.61 2.81
CA HIS A 50 1.63 -9.03 4.15
C HIS A 50 1.95 -10.07 5.23
N LYS A 51 2.60 -9.61 6.29
CA LYS A 51 2.90 -10.38 7.51
C LYS A 51 1.84 -10.18 8.59
N ASP A 52 0.94 -9.21 8.41
CA ASP A 52 -0.15 -8.85 9.32
C ASP A 52 -1.42 -8.54 8.50
N CYS A 53 -2.48 -8.08 9.15
CA CYS A 53 -3.75 -7.76 8.50
C CYS A 53 -3.61 -6.71 7.39
N ILE A 54 -4.41 -6.91 6.34
CA ILE A 54 -4.58 -5.94 5.26
C ILE A 54 -5.67 -4.97 5.68
N ASN A 55 -5.34 -3.68 5.70
CA ASN A 55 -6.24 -2.62 6.12
C ASN A 55 -7.05 -2.07 4.95
N GLN A 56 -6.44 -1.95 3.76
CA GLN A 56 -7.13 -1.37 2.60
C GLN A 56 -6.53 -1.84 1.27
N ILE A 57 -7.36 -1.88 0.22
CA ILE A 57 -6.98 -2.20 -1.16
C ILE A 57 -7.55 -1.21 -2.17
N ASN A 58 -6.72 -0.83 -3.14
CA ASN A 58 -7.08 0.08 -4.21
C ASN A 58 -6.66 -0.48 -5.59
N TRP A 59 -7.57 -0.45 -6.56
CA TRP A 59 -7.26 -0.76 -7.96
C TRP A 59 -6.48 0.37 -8.61
N ILE A 60 -5.41 0.01 -9.32
CA ILE A 60 -4.67 0.95 -10.16
C ILE A 60 -5.32 0.92 -11.55
N PRO A 61 -5.90 2.04 -12.01
CA PRO A 61 -6.43 2.10 -13.36
C PRO A 61 -5.28 1.99 -14.37
N ASP A 62 -5.45 1.14 -15.38
CA ASP A 62 -4.52 1.12 -16.51
C ASP A 62 -4.74 2.37 -17.38
N SER A 63 -3.66 3.09 -17.69
CA SER A 63 -3.67 4.23 -18.61
C SER A 63 -3.85 3.74 -20.04
N LEU A 64 -5.09 3.39 -20.38
CA LEU A 64 -5.48 2.78 -21.65
C LEU A 64 -5.34 3.75 -22.83
N GLU A 65 -5.51 5.06 -22.60
CA GLU A 65 -5.79 6.03 -23.67
C GLU A 65 -4.62 6.31 -24.63
N SER A 66 -3.37 6.26 -24.17
CA SER A 66 -2.23 6.63 -25.04
C SER A 66 -1.65 5.45 -25.84
N ASN A 67 -1.99 4.21 -25.49
CA ASN A 67 -1.30 3.03 -26.02
C ASN A 67 -2.09 2.27 -27.09
N LEU A 68 -3.40 2.48 -27.22
CA LEU A 68 -4.28 1.65 -28.06
C LEU A 68 -4.01 1.74 -29.58
N GLN A 69 -3.37 2.80 -30.07
CA GLN A 69 -3.18 2.99 -31.51
C GLN A 69 -2.06 2.12 -32.13
N ASN A 70 -1.21 1.48 -31.31
CA ASN A 70 -0.04 0.72 -31.79
C ASN A 70 0.03 -0.74 -31.28
N LEU A 71 -1.10 -1.35 -30.90
CA LEU A 71 -1.10 -2.66 -30.23
C LEU A 71 -1.48 -3.81 -31.15
N THR A 72 -0.69 -4.88 -31.09
CA THR A 72 -1.03 -6.20 -31.65
C THR A 72 -2.14 -6.87 -30.83
N SER A 73 -2.88 -7.81 -31.43
CA SER A 73 -4.00 -8.52 -30.80
C SER A 73 -3.65 -9.21 -29.47
N GLU A 74 -2.42 -9.72 -29.33
CA GLU A 74 -1.93 -10.31 -28.07
C GLU A 74 -1.72 -9.27 -26.95
N LYS A 75 -1.33 -8.06 -27.32
CA LYS A 75 -1.11 -6.98 -26.35
C LYS A 75 -2.46 -6.44 -25.89
N ILE A 76 -3.43 -6.35 -26.80
CA ILE A 76 -4.83 -6.02 -26.50
C ILE A 76 -5.44 -7.04 -25.54
N SER A 77 -5.28 -8.35 -25.80
CA SER A 77 -5.84 -9.37 -24.91
C SER A 77 -5.29 -9.27 -23.49
N ARG A 78 -3.97 -9.10 -23.32
CA ARG A 78 -3.35 -8.85 -22.00
C ARG A 78 -3.92 -7.63 -21.28
N TYR A 79 -4.19 -6.52 -21.97
CA TYR A 79 -4.80 -5.34 -21.32
C TYR A 79 -6.23 -5.59 -20.84
N THR A 80 -6.97 -6.49 -21.50
CA THR A 80 -8.35 -6.80 -21.08
C THR A 80 -8.45 -7.81 -19.94
N THR A 81 -7.37 -8.53 -19.65
CA THR A 81 -7.36 -9.65 -18.71
C THR A 81 -6.40 -9.45 -17.55
N THR A 82 -5.51 -8.45 -17.60
CA THR A 82 -4.61 -8.12 -16.50
C THR A 82 -5.13 -6.96 -15.67
N TYR A 83 -5.02 -7.07 -14.35
CA TYR A 83 -5.44 -6.05 -13.41
C TYR A 83 -4.32 -5.77 -12.42
N LYS A 84 -4.22 -4.53 -11.96
CA LYS A 84 -3.21 -4.07 -11.01
C LYS A 84 -3.89 -3.52 -9.77
N LEU A 85 -3.39 -3.87 -8.59
CA LEU A 85 -3.91 -3.33 -7.34
C LEU A 85 -2.79 -3.11 -6.32
N LEU A 86 -3.06 -2.22 -5.37
CA LEU A 86 -2.28 -2.01 -4.17
C LEU A 86 -3.03 -2.54 -2.96
N SER A 87 -2.30 -3.14 -2.02
CA SER A 87 -2.78 -3.39 -0.67
C SER A 87 -1.85 -2.71 0.34
N SER A 88 -2.43 -2.22 1.45
CA SER A 88 -1.70 -1.71 2.60
C SER A 88 -2.09 -2.47 3.86
N GLY A 89 -1.15 -2.69 4.78
CA GLY A 89 -1.37 -3.48 5.99
C GLY A 89 -0.77 -2.90 7.25
N SER A 90 -1.09 -3.54 8.37
CA SER A 90 -0.60 -3.15 9.71
C SER A 90 0.89 -3.41 9.91
N ASP A 91 1.47 -4.26 9.08
CA ASP A 91 2.91 -4.49 8.98
C ASP A 91 3.68 -3.34 8.30
N GLY A 92 2.99 -2.26 7.91
CA GLY A 92 3.57 -1.12 7.22
C GLY A 92 4.00 -1.42 5.78
N ARG A 93 3.59 -2.56 5.24
CA ARG A 93 3.87 -2.92 3.85
C ARG A 93 2.85 -2.29 2.93
N ILE A 94 3.31 -1.93 1.74
CA ILE A 94 2.45 -1.67 0.57
C ILE A 94 2.85 -2.69 -0.49
N VAL A 95 1.92 -3.54 -0.87
CA VAL A 95 2.18 -4.61 -1.84
C VAL A 95 1.49 -4.28 -3.16
N CYS A 96 2.27 -4.37 -4.24
CA CYS A 96 1.80 -4.21 -5.62
C CYS A 96 1.48 -5.60 -6.18
N TRP A 97 0.23 -5.83 -6.58
CA TRP A 97 -0.19 -7.11 -7.13
C TRP A 97 -0.62 -6.97 -8.59
N ARG A 98 -0.21 -7.95 -9.39
CA ARG A 98 -0.73 -8.17 -10.74
C ARG A 98 -1.60 -9.41 -10.74
N ILE A 99 -2.81 -9.28 -11.24
CA ILE A 99 -3.74 -10.38 -11.45
C ILE A 99 -3.81 -10.61 -12.96
N ASP A 100 -3.55 -11.83 -13.41
CA ASP A 100 -3.70 -12.23 -14.80
C ASP A 100 -4.83 -13.27 -14.93
N LEU A 101 -5.91 -12.86 -15.59
CA LEU A 101 -7.09 -13.70 -15.79
C LEU A 101 -6.99 -14.59 -17.05
N CYS A 102 -5.96 -14.43 -17.89
CA CYS A 102 -5.75 -15.32 -19.04
C CYS A 102 -5.43 -16.75 -18.63
N HIS A 103 -4.73 -16.92 -17.50
CA HIS A 103 -4.19 -18.19 -17.05
C HIS A 103 -4.62 -18.48 -15.61
N LEU A 104 -5.73 -19.21 -15.45
CA LEU A 104 -6.26 -19.71 -14.15
C LEU A 104 -6.45 -18.66 -13.04
N GLY A 105 -6.38 -17.36 -13.34
CA GLY A 105 -6.55 -16.30 -12.35
C GLY A 105 -5.31 -16.02 -11.50
N ASN A 106 -4.10 -16.30 -12.00
CA ASN A 106 -2.87 -16.12 -11.23
C ASN A 106 -2.72 -14.71 -10.66
N VAL A 107 -2.49 -14.62 -9.34
CA VAL A 107 -2.11 -13.40 -8.65
C VAL A 107 -0.61 -13.47 -8.39
N ASN A 108 0.10 -12.39 -8.71
CA ASN A 108 1.54 -12.28 -8.50
C ASN A 108 1.84 -11.05 -7.66
N CYS A 109 2.66 -11.22 -6.62
CA CYS A 109 3.33 -10.10 -5.96
C CYS A 109 4.38 -9.53 -6.92
N VAL A 110 4.32 -8.25 -7.22
CA VAL A 110 5.24 -7.57 -8.16
C VAL A 110 6.32 -6.82 -7.41
N LYS A 111 5.93 -6.10 -6.34
CA LYS A 111 6.86 -5.33 -5.50
C LYS A 111 6.25 -5.13 -4.12
N ILE A 112 7.12 -5.06 -3.12
CA ILE A 112 6.76 -4.70 -1.76
C ILE A 112 7.52 -3.44 -1.37
N PHE A 113 6.82 -2.47 -0.81
CA PHE A 113 7.40 -1.31 -0.16
C PHE A 113 7.18 -1.40 1.36
N GLN A 114 8.02 -0.70 2.12
CA GLN A 114 7.93 -0.65 3.57
C GLN A 114 7.96 0.79 4.07
N ILE A 115 6.92 1.18 4.78
CA ILE A 115 6.80 2.45 5.49
C ILE A 115 7.40 2.31 6.88
N ARG A 116 8.22 3.28 7.27
CA ARG A 116 8.93 3.30 8.55
C ARG A 116 8.81 4.64 9.24
N HIS A 117 9.14 4.67 10.53
CA HIS A 117 9.12 5.91 11.32
C HIS A 117 10.01 7.02 10.72
N LYS A 118 11.17 6.67 10.15
CA LYS A 118 12.06 7.64 9.49
C LYS A 118 11.38 8.39 8.33
N ASP A 119 10.45 7.72 7.64
CA ASP A 119 9.73 8.28 6.49
C ASP A 119 8.71 9.36 6.90
N GLN A 120 8.32 9.39 8.18
CA GLN A 120 7.35 10.35 8.71
C GLN A 120 7.96 11.65 9.17
N SER A 121 9.29 11.71 9.29
CA SER A 121 9.97 12.94 9.64
C SER A 121 9.80 13.97 8.51
N PRO A 122 9.48 15.24 8.83
CA PRO A 122 9.51 16.29 7.82
C PRO A 122 10.93 16.35 7.26
N LEU A 123 11.04 16.43 5.93
CA LEU A 123 12.31 16.59 5.24
C LEU A 123 13.12 17.69 5.95
N PRO A 124 14.42 17.47 6.26
CA PRO A 124 15.23 18.50 6.87
C PRO A 124 15.32 19.65 5.87
N ILE A 125 14.51 20.70 6.10
CA ILE A 125 14.62 21.95 5.37
C ILE A 125 16.01 22.47 5.73
N SER A 126 16.94 22.40 4.77
CA SER A 126 18.20 23.13 4.90
C SER A 126 17.85 24.60 5.05
N ASN A 127 18.28 25.17 6.18
CA ASN A 127 18.66 26.57 6.42
C ASN A 127 18.09 27.14 7.75
N HIS A 128 19.02 27.32 8.69
CA HIS A 128 19.13 28.52 9.52
C HIS A 128 18.07 28.89 10.58
N PHE A 129 17.31 27.94 11.14
CA PHE A 129 16.60 28.19 12.41
C PHE A 129 16.94 27.16 13.49
N ASN A 130 18.19 27.22 13.94
CA ASN A 130 18.59 26.72 15.26
C ASN A 130 17.91 27.56 16.34
N SER A 131 16.72 27.17 16.82
CA SER A 131 16.31 27.57 18.18
C SER A 131 15.05 26.96 18.79
N LEU A 132 14.21 26.18 18.10
CA LEU A 132 12.91 25.80 18.68
C LEU A 132 12.51 24.32 18.59
N LYS A 133 13.46 23.40 18.39
CA LYS A 133 13.22 21.95 18.58
C LYS A 133 13.91 21.39 19.82
N LYS A 134 13.70 22.05 20.96
CA LYS A 134 14.05 21.51 22.29
C LYS A 134 12.78 21.28 23.13
N CYS A 135 11.83 20.53 22.58
CA CYS A 135 10.69 19.98 23.31
C CYS A 135 10.39 18.54 22.89
N SER A 136 11.42 17.69 22.86
CA SER A 136 11.28 16.24 23.07
C SER A 136 12.40 15.82 24.01
N LEU A 137 12.14 16.05 25.30
CA LEU A 137 13.07 15.75 26.38
C LEU A 137 13.31 14.24 26.47
N PHE A 138 14.58 13.84 26.37
CA PHE A 138 15.16 12.54 26.73
C PHE A 138 14.64 11.29 25.99
N ARG A 139 15.14 11.06 24.76
CA ARG A 139 15.38 9.69 24.28
C ARG A 139 16.81 9.60 23.78
N SER A 140 17.52 8.55 24.21
CA SER A 140 18.90 8.30 23.84
C SER A 140 19.03 8.12 22.32
N ASP A 141 20.07 8.70 21.70
CA ASP A 141 20.32 8.69 20.25
C ASP A 141 20.33 7.27 19.63
N LEU A 142 20.63 6.25 20.43
CA LEU A 142 20.60 4.83 20.04
C LEU A 142 19.17 4.27 19.96
N SER A 143 18.23 4.81 20.73
CA SER A 143 16.81 4.44 20.71
C SER A 143 16.04 5.10 19.58
N GLU A 144 16.49 6.28 19.12
CA GLU A 144 15.91 6.95 17.95
C GLU A 144 16.25 6.21 16.66
N THR A 145 17.50 5.75 16.50
CA THR A 145 17.94 4.97 15.32
C THR A 145 17.21 3.62 15.20
N ILE A 146 17.06 2.87 16.30
CA ILE A 146 16.33 1.60 16.31
C ILE A 146 14.83 1.79 16.03
N ASN A 147 14.23 2.87 16.53
CA ASN A 147 12.83 3.17 16.22
C ASN A 147 12.63 3.69 14.79
N SER A 148 13.63 4.37 14.22
CA SER A 148 13.54 4.99 12.89
C SER A 148 13.30 3.97 11.77
N ASP A 149 13.86 2.76 11.87
CA ASP A 149 13.71 1.72 10.85
C ASP A 149 12.54 0.76 11.13
N ARG A 150 11.81 0.96 12.24
CA ARG A 150 10.62 0.16 12.54
C ARG A 150 9.50 0.48 11.56
N ALA A 151 8.86 -0.58 11.09
CA ALA A 151 7.65 -0.52 10.30
C ALA A 151 6.55 0.25 11.04
N VAL A 152 5.74 1.02 10.30
CA VAL A 152 4.59 1.70 10.87
C VAL A 152 3.31 1.25 10.19
N ASN A 153 2.31 0.93 10.99
CA ASN A 153 0.97 0.57 10.54
C ASN A 153 0.37 1.64 9.62
N ILE A 154 -0.07 1.19 8.44
CA ILE A 154 -0.78 2.00 7.46
C ILE A 154 -2.26 1.77 7.64
N THR A 155 -2.97 2.78 8.12
CA THR A 155 -4.40 2.69 8.43
C THR A 155 -5.26 2.90 7.20
N CYS A 156 -4.83 3.74 6.26
CA CYS A 156 -5.59 4.10 5.07
C CYS A 156 -4.70 4.55 3.90
N ILE A 157 -5.21 4.42 2.68
CA ILE A 157 -4.54 4.75 1.42
C ILE A 157 -5.54 5.32 0.40
N SER A 158 -5.15 6.34 -0.35
CA SER A 158 -5.93 6.83 -1.49
C SER A 158 -5.04 7.11 -2.69
N LEU A 159 -5.45 6.62 -3.87
CA LEU A 159 -4.74 6.82 -5.13
C LEU A 159 -5.14 8.17 -5.73
N ALA A 160 -4.17 8.91 -6.27
CA ALA A 160 -4.46 10.11 -7.02
C ALA A 160 -5.21 9.75 -8.31
N LYS A 161 -6.26 10.52 -8.62
CA LYS A 161 -7.10 10.24 -9.80
C LYS A 161 -6.45 10.64 -11.11
N ASN A 162 -5.60 11.66 -11.07
CA ASN A 162 -4.93 12.21 -12.25
C ASN A 162 -3.60 11.52 -12.55
N ASP A 163 -3.05 10.78 -11.58
CA ASP A 163 -1.73 10.15 -11.68
C ASP A 163 -1.76 8.81 -10.91
N PRO A 164 -1.91 7.66 -11.61
CA PRO A 164 -2.00 6.36 -10.96
C PRO A 164 -0.70 5.93 -10.26
N GLU A 165 0.42 6.64 -10.48
CA GLU A 165 1.68 6.38 -9.78
C GLU A 165 1.75 7.06 -8.42
N LYS A 166 0.88 8.04 -8.15
CA LYS A 166 0.85 8.79 -6.89
C LYS A 166 -0.28 8.33 -5.99
N PHE A 167 0.03 8.31 -4.70
CA PHE A 167 -0.95 7.99 -3.68
C PHE A 167 -0.57 8.63 -2.35
N VAL A 168 -1.57 8.80 -1.49
CA VAL A 168 -1.41 9.27 -0.13
C VAL A 168 -1.73 8.14 0.83
N ILE A 169 -1.00 8.08 1.94
CA ILE A 169 -1.27 7.15 3.03
C ILE A 169 -1.41 7.89 4.35
N GLY A 170 -2.28 7.36 5.21
CA GLY A 170 -2.34 7.71 6.62
C GLY A 170 -1.76 6.59 7.48
N THR A 171 -1.08 6.96 8.55
CA THR A 171 -0.48 6.01 9.50
C THR A 171 -1.13 6.09 10.88
N GLU A 172 -0.95 5.03 11.67
CA GLU A 172 -1.43 4.96 13.06
C GLU A 172 -0.80 6.03 13.96
N THR A 173 0.40 6.49 13.62
CA THR A 173 1.12 7.50 14.39
C THR A 173 0.68 8.93 14.08
N GLY A 174 -0.10 9.16 13.01
CA GLY A 174 -0.53 10.49 12.59
C GLY A 174 0.22 11.08 11.41
N GLY A 175 1.08 10.29 10.77
CA GLY A 175 1.79 10.66 9.55
C GLY A 175 0.87 10.62 8.33
N LEU A 176 0.80 11.74 7.61
CA LEU A 176 0.17 11.81 6.29
C LEU A 176 1.28 11.88 5.23
N LEU A 177 1.46 10.82 4.44
CA LEU A 177 2.63 10.68 3.58
C LEU A 177 2.22 10.64 2.11
N ILE A 178 2.93 11.41 1.29
CA ILE A 178 2.80 11.35 -0.17
C ILE A 178 3.81 10.34 -0.71
N CYS A 179 3.30 9.35 -1.40
CA CYS A 179 4.05 8.23 -1.91
C CYS A 179 3.95 8.16 -3.43
N GLN A 180 4.92 7.48 -4.03
CA GLN A 180 4.96 7.25 -5.45
C GLN A 180 5.46 5.84 -5.75
N ILE A 181 4.79 5.17 -6.68
CA ILE A 181 5.09 3.79 -7.10
C ILE A 181 6.37 3.72 -7.94
N ASN A 182 6.78 4.82 -8.59
CA ASN A 182 7.86 4.92 -9.57
C ASN A 182 8.98 3.91 -9.29
N SER A 183 9.25 3.04 -10.28
CA SER A 183 10.15 1.87 -10.22
C SER A 183 9.48 0.51 -9.94
N VAL A 184 8.18 0.34 -10.23
CA VAL A 184 7.57 -1.01 -10.30
C VAL A 184 7.56 -1.50 -11.74
N ASN A 185 8.30 -2.58 -12.03
CA ASN A 185 8.15 -3.31 -13.27
C ASN A 185 7.02 -4.32 -13.14
N TRP A 186 5.83 -3.95 -13.62
CA TRP A 186 4.63 -4.80 -13.57
C TRP A 186 4.75 -6.12 -14.31
N ASN A 187 5.81 -6.36 -15.09
CA ASN A 187 6.03 -7.64 -15.76
C ASN A 187 6.78 -8.66 -14.89
N GLU A 188 7.45 -8.22 -13.84
CA GLU A 188 8.22 -9.08 -12.93
C GLU A 188 7.35 -9.63 -11.80
N THR A 189 7.81 -10.74 -11.23
CA THR A 189 7.26 -11.30 -9.99
C THR A 189 8.32 -11.15 -8.91
N TYR A 190 7.94 -10.53 -7.80
CA TYR A 190 8.78 -10.36 -6.62
C TYR A 190 9.20 -11.73 -6.09
N LYS A 191 10.49 -11.88 -5.80
CA LYS A 191 11.05 -13.05 -5.14
C LYS A 191 11.64 -12.59 -3.82
N GLU A 192 11.03 -12.99 -2.71
CA GLU A 192 11.50 -12.59 -1.40
C GLU A 192 12.90 -13.18 -1.15
N SER A 193 13.89 -12.29 -1.00
CA SER A 193 15.24 -12.66 -0.59
C SER A 193 15.43 -12.40 0.91
N LEU A 194 16.22 -13.26 1.58
CA LEU A 194 16.36 -13.25 3.05
C LEU A 194 17.03 -11.97 3.60
N GLU A 195 17.71 -11.19 2.76
CA GLU A 195 18.48 -10.00 3.14
C GLU A 195 17.96 -8.70 2.51
N GLU A 196 16.74 -8.71 1.96
CA GLU A 196 16.25 -7.54 1.21
C GLU A 196 15.75 -6.41 2.12
N HIS A 197 16.38 -5.24 1.99
CA HIS A 197 15.85 -4.01 2.56
C HIS A 197 14.78 -3.41 1.64
N LEU A 198 13.52 -3.61 2.03
CA LEU A 198 12.37 -3.05 1.33
C LEU A 198 12.49 -1.52 1.22
N GLN A 199 12.27 -1.00 0.01
CA GLN A 199 12.36 0.43 -0.28
C GLN A 199 11.14 1.18 0.28
N SER A 200 11.33 2.45 0.65
CA SER A 200 10.22 3.33 0.98
C SER A 200 9.70 4.01 -0.30
N PRO A 201 8.37 4.09 -0.51
CA PRO A 201 7.78 4.82 -1.63
C PRO A 201 7.56 6.30 -1.30
N VAL A 202 7.85 6.73 -0.07
CA VAL A 202 7.57 8.08 0.42
C VAL A 202 8.45 9.10 -0.29
N LYS A 203 7.82 10.16 -0.80
CA LYS A 203 8.49 11.32 -1.38
C LYS A 203 8.62 12.44 -0.36
N PHE A 204 7.57 12.69 0.41
CA PHE A 204 7.59 13.65 1.52
C PHE A 204 6.45 13.36 2.51
N SER A 205 6.64 13.85 3.72
CA SER A 205 5.65 13.83 4.81
C SER A 205 4.95 15.19 4.87
N LEU A 206 3.62 15.17 4.97
CA LEU A 206 2.79 16.35 5.22
C LEU A 206 2.76 16.67 6.73
N ALA A 207 2.03 17.71 7.12
CA ALA A 207 1.86 18.07 8.52
C ALA A 207 1.28 16.89 9.30
N HIS A 208 1.97 16.53 10.39
CA HIS A 208 1.61 15.43 11.26
C HIS A 208 0.36 15.79 12.07
N GLN A 209 -0.59 14.87 12.17
CA GLN A 209 -1.75 14.99 13.04
C GLN A 209 -1.47 14.30 14.38
N ASP A 210 -2.04 14.81 15.48
CA ASP A 210 -1.92 14.09 16.75
C ASP A 210 -2.76 12.81 16.68
N GLY A 211 -2.11 11.64 16.77
CA GLY A 211 -2.79 10.35 16.76
C GLY A 211 -3.16 9.82 15.36
N PRO A 212 -3.83 8.65 15.30
CA PRO A 212 -4.02 7.90 14.07
C PRO A 212 -4.88 8.63 13.05
N ILE A 213 -4.51 8.51 11.78
CA ILE A 213 -5.35 8.90 10.65
C ILE A 213 -6.27 7.73 10.33
N TYR A 214 -7.57 7.97 10.17
CA TYR A 214 -8.55 6.90 9.88
C TYR A 214 -9.00 6.88 8.43
N SER A 215 -9.00 8.03 7.76
CA SER A 215 -9.43 8.13 6.38
C SER A 215 -8.67 9.23 5.65
N VAL A 216 -8.32 8.94 4.40
CA VAL A 216 -7.73 9.89 3.47
C VAL A 216 -8.43 9.79 2.13
N ASP A 217 -8.63 10.93 1.45
CA ASP A 217 -9.08 10.93 0.06
C ASP A 217 -8.37 11.99 -0.76
N TRP A 218 -8.05 11.63 -2.00
CA TRP A 218 -7.43 12.53 -2.95
C TRP A 218 -8.51 13.17 -3.81
N SER A 219 -8.50 14.50 -3.93
CA SER A 219 -9.50 15.20 -4.74
C SER A 219 -9.51 14.72 -6.19
N LYS A 220 -10.71 14.46 -6.69
CA LYS A 220 -10.93 14.09 -8.10
C LYS A 220 -10.65 15.24 -9.06
N PHE A 221 -10.75 16.49 -8.59
CA PHE A 221 -10.70 17.68 -9.43
C PHE A 221 -9.41 18.48 -9.27
N TYR A 222 -8.86 18.50 -8.06
CA TYR A 222 -7.68 19.30 -7.74
C TYR A 222 -6.49 18.39 -7.41
N PRO A 223 -5.43 18.40 -8.23
CA PRO A 223 -4.33 17.43 -8.10
C PRO A 223 -3.54 17.55 -6.81
N ASN A 224 -3.59 18.69 -6.12
CA ASN A 224 -2.83 18.95 -4.90
C ASN A 224 -3.73 19.08 -3.65
N LEU A 225 -4.99 18.65 -3.75
CA LEU A 225 -5.96 18.75 -2.66
C LEU A 225 -6.22 17.35 -2.09
N ILE A 226 -5.95 17.19 -0.80
CA ILE A 226 -6.07 15.92 -0.11
C ILE A 226 -6.81 16.17 1.19
N ILE A 227 -7.81 15.35 1.47
CA ILE A 227 -8.55 15.41 2.71
C ILE A 227 -8.07 14.28 3.61
N ALA A 228 -7.78 14.58 4.87
CA ALA A 228 -7.42 13.61 5.89
C ALA A 228 -8.25 13.82 7.16
N CYS A 229 -8.76 12.72 7.72
CA CYS A 229 -9.50 12.71 8.97
C CYS A 229 -8.87 11.70 9.93
N GLY A 230 -8.61 12.15 11.16
CA GLY A 230 -7.95 11.37 12.19
C GLY A 230 -8.68 11.41 13.53
N PHE A 231 -7.97 10.98 14.57
CA PHE A 231 -8.46 10.88 15.94
C PHE A 231 -9.06 12.18 16.51
N ASN A 232 -8.51 13.33 16.13
CA ASN A 232 -8.82 14.62 16.75
C ASN A 232 -10.17 15.22 16.32
N HIS A 233 -11.04 14.43 15.69
CA HIS A 233 -12.30 14.85 15.07
C HIS A 233 -12.16 16.05 14.11
N CYS A 234 -10.94 16.27 13.60
CA CYS A 234 -10.60 17.34 12.69
C CYS A 234 -10.42 16.78 11.28
N ILE A 235 -10.93 17.52 10.31
CA ILE A 235 -10.71 17.26 8.89
C ILE A 235 -9.67 18.27 8.41
N GLN A 236 -8.54 17.77 7.95
CA GLN A 236 -7.49 18.57 7.32
C GLN A 236 -7.64 18.49 5.80
N VAL A 237 -7.39 19.60 5.12
CA VAL A 237 -7.49 19.77 3.66
C VAL A 237 -6.19 20.38 3.14
#